data_AF-A0A1J3E9L4-F1
#
_entry.id   AF-A0A1J3E9L4-F1
#
_cell.length_a   1.000
_cell.length_b   1.000
_cell.length_c   1.000
_cell.angle_alpha   90.00
_cell.angle_beta   90.00
_cell.angle_gamma   90.00
#
_symmetry.space_group_name_H-M   'P 1'
#
loop_
_entity.id
_entity.type
_entity.pdbx_description
1 polymer ?
#
loop_
_entity_poly.entity_id
_entity_poly.type
_entity_poly.pdbx_seq_one_letter_code
_entity_poly.pdbx_strand_id
1 'polypeptide(L)'
;QSNVSSSSAPNESQDEEAAPLWSYVTKQEKKGATGGTWKFKCNLCNLERQGSYSRVKAHLLAIPNFGIAACKKVSRSLKHDMEKLEEEFEKKKSQSGPREVALPCETETESTSKKRKSSFSPLERAFGVQARDQLDQEIARMFYTGGLPFNLARNPHYHRSYQFAAAQKIDGYVPPGYNKLRTTLLDKEKANVEKQLMTLKSTWKERGVSIVSDGWSDPTRKPLINFIAAGGNAPLFLKAANCFGEVKDKFFIADLMKEVINQVGHHNVVQVITDNAANCKAAGEIIEGLFPH
;
A
#
# COMPACT_ATOMS: atom_id res chain seq x y z
N GLN A 1 13.62 18.75 -11.75
CA GLN A 1 12.39 18.10 -12.23
C GLN A 1 11.69 17.53 -11.03
N SER A 2 10.56 18.13 -10.66
CA SER A 2 9.84 17.97 -9.40
C SER A 2 9.03 16.68 -9.37
N ASN A 3 9.37 15.78 -8.44
CA ASN A 3 8.57 14.60 -8.10
C ASN A 3 7.32 15.02 -7.32
N VAL A 4 6.14 14.79 -7.89
CA VAL A 4 4.87 14.85 -7.17
C VAL A 4 4.60 13.45 -6.63
N SER A 5 4.97 13.22 -5.37
CA SER A 5 4.51 12.05 -4.62
C SER A 5 3.08 12.30 -4.16
N SER A 6 2.09 11.93 -4.97
CA SER A 6 0.70 11.89 -4.54
C SER A 6 0.44 10.61 -3.75
N SER A 7 0.65 10.67 -2.43
CA SER A 7 0.09 9.72 -1.49
C SER A 7 -1.42 9.96 -1.40
N SER A 8 -2.20 9.34 -2.28
CA SER A 8 -3.66 9.31 -2.15
C SER A 8 -4.04 8.28 -1.09
N ALA A 9 -4.02 8.70 0.17
CA ALA A 9 -4.90 8.10 1.17
C ALA A 9 -6.37 8.26 0.68
N PRO A 10 -7.29 7.34 1.00
CA PRO A 10 -8.68 7.52 0.65
C PRO A 10 -9.17 8.83 1.28
N ASN A 11 -9.66 9.75 0.45
CA ASN A 11 -10.07 11.09 0.85
C ASN A 11 -11.41 11.11 1.62
N GLU A 12 -11.76 10.02 2.32
CA GLU A 12 -13.03 9.85 3.02
C GLU A 12 -13.26 10.94 4.10
N SER A 13 -12.17 11.43 4.71
CA SER A 13 -12.26 12.43 5.78
C SER A 13 -12.58 13.85 5.32
N GLN A 14 -12.25 14.23 4.07
CA GLN A 14 -12.53 15.57 3.55
C GLN A 14 -13.96 15.67 2.98
N ASP A 15 -14.44 14.60 2.36
CA ASP A 15 -15.80 14.56 1.78
C ASP A 15 -16.89 14.60 2.86
N GLU A 16 -16.69 13.99 4.03
CA GLU A 16 -17.65 14.07 5.14
C GLU A 16 -17.75 15.46 5.79
N GLU A 17 -16.70 16.29 5.70
CA GLU A 17 -16.72 17.66 6.23
C GLU A 17 -17.47 18.64 5.32
N ALA A 18 -17.52 18.36 4.01
CA ALA A 18 -18.25 19.14 3.00
C ALA A 18 -19.75 18.81 2.91
N ALA A 19 -20.23 17.84 3.69
CA ALA A 19 -21.58 17.33 3.58
C ALA A 19 -22.65 18.37 4.05
N PRO A 20 -23.74 18.56 3.27
CA PRO A 20 -24.59 19.75 3.36
C PRO A 20 -25.36 19.85 4.68
N LEU A 21 -25.76 18.72 5.27
CA LEU A 21 -26.59 18.71 6.46
C LEU A 21 -25.85 19.13 7.74
N TRP A 22 -24.52 19.26 7.69
CA TRP A 22 -23.76 19.87 8.78
C TRP A 22 -24.15 21.33 9.02
N SER A 23 -24.67 22.04 8.02
CA SER A 23 -25.15 23.42 8.18
C SER A 23 -26.37 23.57 9.12
N TYR A 24 -27.11 22.48 9.36
CA TYR A 24 -28.29 22.45 10.24
C TYR A 24 -27.98 22.06 11.68
N VAL A 25 -26.71 21.83 12.00
CA VAL A 25 -26.25 21.51 13.36
C VAL A 25 -25.01 22.32 13.72
N THR A 26 -24.89 22.69 14.98
CA THR A 26 -23.69 23.33 15.50
C THR A 26 -22.75 22.27 16.06
N LYS A 27 -21.57 22.07 15.45
CA LYS A 27 -20.52 21.18 15.96
C LYS A 27 -19.92 21.77 17.24
N GLN A 28 -19.78 20.96 18.30
CA GLN A 28 -19.21 21.39 19.59
C GLN A 28 -17.83 20.77 19.82
N GLU A 29 -17.79 19.46 20.08
CA GLU A 29 -16.57 18.74 20.48
C GLU A 29 -16.36 17.51 19.59
N LYS A 30 -15.17 17.37 19.03
CA LYS A 30 -14.77 16.17 18.26
C LYS A 30 -14.25 15.11 19.21
N LYS A 31 -14.80 13.90 19.15
CA LYS A 31 -14.36 12.79 20.01
C LYS A 31 -13.34 11.91 19.26
N GLY A 32 -12.08 11.95 19.72
CA GLY A 32 -10.98 11.13 19.22
C GLY A 32 -10.24 11.73 18.02
N ALA A 33 -8.95 11.38 17.89
CA ALA A 33 -8.07 11.92 16.84
C ALA A 33 -8.39 11.41 15.42
N THR A 34 -9.05 10.25 15.31
CA THR A 34 -9.23 9.50 14.05
C THR A 34 -10.68 9.12 13.73
N GLY A 35 -11.67 9.59 14.51
CA GLY A 35 -13.09 9.25 14.34
C GLY A 35 -13.96 10.41 13.83
N GLY A 36 -14.94 10.11 12.97
CA GLY A 36 -15.92 11.07 12.43
C GLY A 36 -17.05 11.46 13.40
N THR A 37 -16.91 11.18 14.70
CA THR A 37 -17.98 11.39 15.70
C THR A 37 -17.87 12.75 16.38
N TRP A 38 -18.95 13.52 16.36
CA TRP A 38 -19.06 14.83 16.97
C TRP A 38 -20.14 14.87 18.05
N LYS A 39 -19.92 15.64 19.11
CA LYS A 39 -21.03 16.25 19.86
C LYS A 39 -21.53 17.44 19.06
N PHE A 40 -22.84 17.49 18.82
CA PHE A 40 -23.46 18.54 18.05
C PHE A 40 -24.80 18.95 18.65
N LYS A 41 -25.18 20.21 18.45
CA LYS A 41 -26.48 20.75 18.79
C LYS A 41 -27.32 20.95 17.54
N CYS A 42 -28.53 20.42 17.50
CA CYS A 42 -29.43 20.63 16.36
C CYS A 42 -29.96 22.06 16.37
N ASN A 43 -29.81 22.81 15.27
CA ASN A 43 -30.23 24.21 15.19
C ASN A 43 -31.77 24.37 15.16
N LEU A 44 -32.50 23.29 14.88
CA LEU A 44 -33.95 23.28 14.81
C LEU A 44 -34.58 22.93 16.16
N CYS A 45 -34.22 21.78 16.75
CA CYS A 45 -34.78 21.35 18.04
C CYS A 45 -34.01 21.80 19.27
N ASN A 46 -32.82 22.40 19.11
CA ASN A 46 -31.91 22.81 20.17
C ASN A 46 -31.43 21.69 21.10
N LEU A 47 -31.68 20.42 20.75
CA LEU A 47 -31.20 19.27 21.52
C LEU A 47 -29.77 18.94 21.14
N GLU A 48 -28.96 18.66 22.16
CA GLU A 48 -27.60 18.15 22.02
C GLU A 48 -27.60 16.65 21.79
N ARG A 49 -26.77 16.20 20.85
CA ARG A 49 -26.67 14.80 20.42
C ARG A 49 -25.23 14.45 20.06
N GLN A 50 -24.96 13.16 19.92
CA GLN A 50 -23.64 12.67 19.57
C GLN A 50 -23.70 11.64 18.43
N GLY A 51 -22.87 11.83 17.40
CA GLY A 51 -22.84 10.94 16.26
C GLY A 51 -21.96 11.38 15.11
N SER A 52 -21.80 10.51 14.12
CA SER A 52 -21.26 10.83 12.81
C SER A 52 -22.29 11.52 11.92
N TYR A 53 -21.89 11.92 10.71
CA TYR A 53 -22.78 12.52 9.71
C TYR A 53 -24.04 11.68 9.46
N SER A 54 -23.91 10.35 9.40
CA SER A 54 -25.05 9.44 9.21
C SER A 54 -26.14 9.60 10.29
N ARG A 55 -25.74 9.91 11.53
CA ARG A 55 -26.71 10.18 12.61
C ARG A 55 -27.32 11.59 12.51
N VAL A 56 -26.58 12.58 12.02
CA VAL A 56 -27.14 13.91 11.71
C VAL A 56 -28.22 13.80 10.63
N LYS A 57 -27.91 13.08 9.54
CA LYS A 57 -28.86 12.76 8.46
C LYS A 57 -30.10 12.06 8.98
N ALA A 58 -29.93 11.01 9.79
CA ALA A 58 -31.05 10.27 10.37
C ALA A 58 -31.92 11.12 11.32
N HIS A 59 -31.31 12.01 12.09
CA HIS A 59 -32.02 12.95 12.96
C HIS A 59 -32.89 13.94 12.18
N LEU A 60 -32.34 14.55 11.11
CA LEU A 60 -33.01 15.59 10.33
C LEU A 60 -34.04 15.04 9.35
N LEU A 61 -33.75 13.90 8.71
CA LEU A 61 -34.61 13.26 7.70
C LEU A 61 -35.54 12.17 8.26
N ALA A 62 -35.50 11.93 9.57
CA ALA A 62 -36.28 10.91 10.26
C ALA A 62 -36.08 9.48 9.70
N ILE A 63 -34.82 9.11 9.45
CA ILE A 63 -34.46 7.78 8.94
C ILE A 63 -34.38 6.81 10.13
N PRO A 64 -35.11 5.67 10.09
CA PRO A 64 -35.10 4.69 11.18
C PRO A 64 -33.75 3.94 11.28
N ASN A 65 -33.53 3.24 12.40
CA ASN A 65 -32.40 2.30 12.61
C ASN A 65 -30.99 2.91 12.80
N PHE A 66 -30.87 4.20 13.14
CA PHE A 66 -29.57 4.84 13.44
C PHE A 66 -29.33 5.14 14.92
N GLY A 67 -30.20 4.68 15.82
CA GLY A 67 -30.07 4.87 17.27
C GLY A 67 -30.18 6.33 17.72
N ILE A 68 -30.86 7.18 16.93
CA ILE A 68 -31.03 8.61 17.20
C ILE A 68 -32.49 9.01 16.95
N ALA A 69 -33.07 9.79 17.88
CA ALA A 69 -34.46 10.24 17.74
C ALA A 69 -34.58 11.32 16.66
N ALA A 70 -35.63 11.25 15.83
CA ALA A 70 -35.92 12.24 14.79
C ALA A 70 -36.21 13.65 15.36
N CYS A 71 -35.88 14.69 14.58
CA CYS A 71 -36.14 16.06 14.95
C CYS A 71 -37.62 16.41 14.79
N LYS A 72 -38.33 16.62 15.91
CA LYS A 72 -39.76 16.97 15.91
C LYS A 72 -40.09 18.37 15.37
N LYS A 73 -39.08 19.24 15.18
CA LYS A 73 -39.26 20.62 14.70
C LYS A 73 -38.93 20.81 13.21
N VAL A 74 -38.59 19.74 12.50
CA VAL A 74 -38.42 19.78 11.05
C VAL A 74 -39.80 19.83 10.39
N SER A 75 -40.07 20.90 9.63
CA SER A 75 -41.28 21.00 8.81
C SER A 75 -41.18 20.11 7.57
N ARG A 76 -42.32 19.79 6.95
CA ARG A 76 -42.35 18.97 5.73
C ARG A 76 -41.61 19.61 4.56
N SER A 77 -41.70 20.93 4.40
CA SER A 77 -40.97 21.67 3.36
C SER A 77 -39.47 21.63 3.60
N LEU A 78 -39.03 21.90 4.83
CA LEU A 78 -37.61 21.88 5.18
C LEU A 78 -37.00 20.48 5.03
N LYS A 79 -37.78 19.43 5.34
CA LYS A 79 -37.38 18.05 5.09
C LYS A 79 -37.10 17.80 3.61
N HIS A 80 -38.01 18.24 2.73
CA HIS A 80 -37.85 18.08 1.29
C HIS A 80 -36.63 18.83 0.74
N ASP A 81 -36.38 20.05 1.22
CA ASP A 81 -35.19 20.81 0.83
C ASP A 81 -33.91 20.10 1.27
N MET A 82 -33.88 19.57 2.49
CA MET A 82 -32.74 18.79 3.01
C MET A 82 -32.52 17.47 2.24
N GLU A 83 -33.60 16.78 1.83
CA GLU A 83 -33.51 15.59 0.96
C GLU A 83 -32.88 15.94 -0.39
N LYS A 84 -33.30 17.04 -1.02
CA LYS A 84 -32.75 17.51 -2.29
C LYS A 84 -31.27 17.88 -2.19
N LEU A 85 -30.86 18.58 -1.12
CA LEU A 85 -29.46 18.92 -0.88
C LEU A 85 -28.59 17.66 -0.76
N GLU A 86 -29.10 16.62 -0.10
CA GLU A 86 -28.39 15.35 0.05
C GLU A 86 -28.30 14.59 -1.28
N GLU A 87 -29.39 14.54 -2.06
CA GLU A 87 -29.38 13.94 -3.40
C GLU A 87 -28.40 14.65 -4.34
N GLU A 88 -28.35 15.98 -4.32
CA GLU A 88 -27.40 16.76 -5.11
C GLU A 88 -25.95 16.53 -4.65
N PHE A 89 -25.72 16.40 -3.35
CA PHE A 89 -24.40 16.11 -2.78
C PHE A 89 -23.93 14.70 -3.16
N GLU A 90 -24.77 13.67 -3.05
CA GLU A 90 -24.46 12.30 -3.48
C GLU A 90 -24.27 12.20 -5.00
N LYS A 91 -25.03 12.98 -5.79
CA LYS A 91 -24.85 13.08 -7.24
C LYS A 91 -23.52 13.74 -7.61
N LYS A 92 -23.12 14.80 -6.91
CA LYS A 92 -21.80 15.43 -7.10
C LYS A 92 -20.67 14.48 -6.69
N LYS A 93 -20.81 13.78 -5.57
CA LYS A 93 -19.85 12.79 -5.08
C LYS A 93 -19.68 11.61 -6.04
N SER A 94 -20.77 11.13 -6.65
CA SER A 94 -20.70 10.07 -7.67
C SER A 94 -20.12 10.56 -9.01
N GLN A 95 -20.34 11.82 -9.38
CA GLN A 95 -19.76 12.44 -10.58
C GLN A 95 -18.30 12.88 -10.44
N SER A 96 -17.81 13.07 -9.21
CA SER A 96 -16.41 13.39 -8.89
C SER A 96 -15.54 12.15 -8.69
N GLY A 97 -16.10 10.95 -8.78
CA GLY A 97 -15.32 9.71 -8.82
C GLY A 97 -14.40 9.65 -10.05
N PRO A 98 -13.40 8.75 -10.07
CA PRO A 98 -12.57 8.53 -11.25
C PRO A 98 -13.48 8.22 -12.46
N ARG A 99 -13.42 9.07 -13.49
CA ARG A 99 -14.13 8.79 -14.74
C ARG A 99 -13.42 7.64 -15.45
N GLU A 100 -14.14 6.56 -15.70
CA GLU A 100 -13.65 5.44 -16.49
C GLU A 100 -13.53 5.90 -17.94
N VAL A 101 -12.29 5.97 -18.44
CA VAL A 101 -12.01 6.34 -19.83
C VAL A 101 -12.09 5.06 -20.67
N ALA A 102 -12.91 5.03 -21.71
CA ALA A 102 -13.04 3.86 -22.58
C ALA A 102 -11.69 3.40 -23.15
N LEU A 103 -11.51 2.10 -23.35
CA LEU A 103 -10.33 1.56 -24.03
C LEU A 103 -10.37 1.90 -25.54
N PRO A 104 -9.22 2.06 -26.20
CA PRO A 104 -9.17 2.23 -27.65
C PRO A 104 -10.00 1.20 -28.44
N CYS A 105 -9.95 -0.09 -28.08
CA CYS A 105 -10.75 -1.14 -28.72
C CYS A 105 -12.25 -0.98 -28.53
N GLU A 106 -12.70 -0.29 -27.48
CA GLU A 106 -14.12 -0.03 -27.22
C GLU A 106 -14.63 1.13 -28.09
N THR A 107 -13.81 2.17 -28.28
CA THR A 107 -14.19 3.35 -29.08
C THR A 107 -14.36 3.06 -30.57
N GLU A 108 -13.67 2.06 -31.11
CA GLU A 108 -13.88 1.61 -32.50
C GLU A 108 -15.29 1.03 -32.72
N THR A 109 -15.96 0.56 -31.67
CA THR A 109 -17.31 -0.02 -31.78
C THR A 109 -18.46 0.99 -31.69
N GLU A 110 -18.24 2.19 -31.12
CA GLU A 110 -19.31 3.18 -30.91
C GLU A 110 -19.52 4.16 -32.08
N SER A 111 -18.54 4.30 -32.99
CA SER A 111 -18.63 5.27 -34.10
C SER A 111 -19.58 4.86 -35.25
N THR A 112 -20.25 3.70 -35.16
CA THR A 112 -21.23 3.26 -36.16
C THR A 112 -22.58 2.91 -35.54
N SER A 113 -23.35 3.91 -35.11
CA SER A 113 -24.76 3.75 -34.82
C SER A 113 -25.56 3.58 -36.13
N LYS A 114 -25.57 2.36 -36.68
CA LYS A 114 -26.67 1.71 -37.44
C LYS A 114 -26.15 0.46 -38.19
N LYS A 115 -26.62 -0.72 -37.75
CA LYS A 115 -26.61 -2.00 -38.49
C LYS A 115 -25.25 -2.47 -39.05
N ARG A 116 -24.48 -3.21 -38.23
CA ARG A 116 -23.85 -4.49 -38.62
C ARG A 116 -23.24 -5.15 -37.38
N LYS A 117 -23.62 -6.41 -37.11
CA LYS A 117 -22.82 -7.34 -36.29
C LYS A 117 -21.37 -7.18 -36.76
N SER A 118 -20.45 -6.90 -35.83
CA SER A 118 -19.06 -6.60 -36.18
C SER A 118 -18.49 -7.65 -37.14
N SER A 119 -17.85 -7.14 -38.18
CA SER A 119 -17.34 -7.89 -39.33
C SER A 119 -16.08 -8.68 -39.01
N PHE A 120 -16.04 -9.35 -37.87
CA PHE A 120 -14.96 -10.30 -37.58
C PHE A 120 -15.27 -11.64 -38.21
N SER A 121 -14.34 -12.09 -39.04
CA SER A 121 -14.31 -13.41 -39.63
C SER A 121 -14.39 -14.49 -38.54
N PRO A 122 -14.96 -15.67 -38.84
CA PRO A 122 -14.90 -16.82 -37.94
C PRO A 122 -13.47 -17.16 -37.48
N LEU A 123 -12.45 -16.88 -38.31
CA LEU A 123 -11.04 -17.03 -37.96
C LEU A 123 -10.64 -16.11 -36.81
N GLU A 124 -10.93 -14.81 -36.87
CA GLU A 124 -10.54 -13.86 -35.82
C GLU A 124 -11.19 -14.19 -34.47
N ARG A 125 -12.42 -14.71 -34.50
CA ARG A 125 -13.08 -15.25 -33.31
C ARG A 125 -12.43 -16.53 -32.81
N ALA A 126 -12.07 -17.45 -33.70
CA ALA A 126 -11.39 -18.70 -33.34
C ALA A 126 -10.00 -18.46 -32.72
N PHE A 127 -9.31 -17.40 -33.15
CA PHE A 127 -8.02 -16.99 -32.56
C PHE A 127 -8.16 -16.04 -31.35
N GLY A 128 -9.38 -15.61 -30.99
CA GLY A 128 -9.60 -14.72 -29.85
C GLY A 128 -8.90 -13.36 -30.00
N VAL A 129 -8.77 -12.85 -31.23
CA VAL A 129 -8.02 -11.61 -31.54
C VAL A 129 -8.50 -10.43 -30.69
N GLN A 130 -9.82 -10.29 -30.55
CA GLN A 130 -10.42 -9.22 -29.74
C GLN A 130 -10.07 -9.33 -28.25
N ALA A 131 -10.10 -10.54 -27.68
CA ALA A 131 -9.77 -10.74 -26.28
C ALA A 131 -8.28 -10.48 -26.00
N ARG A 132 -7.41 -10.78 -26.97
CA ARG A 132 -5.98 -10.44 -26.88
C ARG A 132 -5.77 -8.93 -26.93
N ASP A 133 -6.39 -8.24 -27.89
CA ASP A 133 -6.26 -6.79 -28.02
C ASP A 133 -6.78 -6.06 -26.77
N GLN A 134 -7.95 -6.47 -26.25
CA GLN A 134 -8.48 -5.92 -25.00
C GLN A 134 -7.53 -6.18 -23.81
N LEU A 135 -6.98 -7.39 -23.68
CA LEU A 135 -6.01 -7.72 -22.63
C LEU A 135 -4.73 -6.87 -22.74
N ASP A 136 -4.20 -6.70 -23.96
CA ASP A 136 -3.01 -5.90 -24.21
C ASP A 136 -3.25 -4.42 -23.84
N GLN A 137 -4.44 -3.89 -24.14
CA GLN A 137 -4.80 -2.51 -23.79
C GLN A 137 -4.99 -2.32 -22.28
N GLU A 138 -5.58 -3.28 -21.58
CA GLU A 138 -5.69 -3.23 -20.11
C GLU A 138 -4.31 -3.29 -19.44
N ILE A 139 -3.45 -4.17 -19.93
CA ILE A 139 -2.06 -4.23 -19.50
C ILE A 139 -1.35 -2.89 -19.76
N ALA A 140 -1.46 -2.32 -20.96
CA ALA A 140 -0.83 -1.04 -21.29
C ALA A 140 -1.33 0.09 -20.38
N ARG A 141 -2.64 0.15 -20.16
CA ARG A 141 -3.26 1.11 -19.23
C ARG A 141 -2.72 0.96 -17.82
N MET A 142 -2.58 -0.27 -17.31
CA MET A 142 -1.97 -0.53 -16.00
C MET A 142 -0.54 0.03 -15.91
N PHE A 143 0.28 -0.09 -16.98
CA PHE A 143 1.62 0.51 -17.00
C PHE A 143 1.57 2.04 -16.94
N TYR A 144 0.71 2.67 -17.75
CA TYR A 144 0.63 4.12 -17.85
C TYR A 144 0.03 4.76 -16.60
N THR A 145 -1.08 4.23 -16.09
CA THR A 145 -1.76 4.78 -14.91
C THR A 145 -1.03 4.42 -13.61
N GLY A 146 -0.36 3.26 -13.57
CA GLY A 146 0.42 2.81 -12.42
C GLY A 146 1.86 3.35 -12.38
N GLY A 147 2.31 4.04 -13.44
CA GLY A 147 3.69 4.52 -13.56
C GLY A 147 4.72 3.38 -13.53
N LEU A 148 4.36 2.21 -14.07
CA LEU A 148 5.23 1.03 -14.02
C LEU A 148 6.36 1.14 -15.07
N PRO A 149 7.61 0.81 -14.73
CA PRO A 149 8.69 0.82 -15.68
C PRO A 149 8.49 -0.27 -16.74
N PHE A 150 8.69 0.04 -18.02
CA PHE A 150 8.55 -0.94 -19.12
C PHE A 150 9.46 -2.16 -18.96
N ASN A 151 10.57 -2.03 -18.22
CA ASN A 151 11.44 -3.17 -17.91
C ASN A 151 10.73 -4.27 -17.11
N LEU A 152 9.64 -3.96 -16.39
CA LEU A 152 8.81 -4.96 -15.70
C LEU A 152 8.27 -6.02 -16.69
N ALA A 153 7.97 -5.63 -17.93
CA ALA A 153 7.48 -6.55 -18.95
C ALA A 153 8.53 -7.59 -19.38
N ARG A 154 9.82 -7.40 -19.06
CA ARG A 154 10.88 -8.39 -19.29
C ARG A 154 11.02 -9.40 -18.15
N ASN A 155 10.29 -9.23 -17.04
CA ASN A 155 10.35 -10.15 -15.92
C ASN A 155 9.70 -11.49 -16.31
N PRO A 156 10.38 -12.64 -16.19
CA PRO A 156 9.76 -13.93 -16.52
C PRO A 156 8.48 -14.23 -15.73
N HIS A 157 8.36 -13.73 -14.50
CA HIS A 157 7.15 -13.88 -13.69
C HIS A 157 5.98 -13.04 -14.19
N TYR A 158 6.25 -11.90 -14.85
CA TYR A 158 5.22 -11.13 -15.54
C TYR A 158 4.57 -12.01 -16.62
N HIS A 159 5.36 -12.57 -17.54
CA HIS A 159 4.85 -13.46 -18.59
C HIS A 159 4.15 -14.69 -18.03
N ARG A 160 4.78 -15.39 -17.07
CA ARG A 160 4.22 -16.60 -16.47
C ARG A 160 2.88 -16.34 -15.79
N SER A 161 2.69 -15.18 -15.17
CA SER A 161 1.43 -14.85 -14.47
C SER A 161 0.25 -14.76 -15.43
N TYR A 162 0.37 -14.00 -16.53
CA TYR A 162 -0.67 -13.90 -17.55
C TYR A 162 -0.87 -15.20 -18.30
N GLN A 163 0.21 -15.89 -18.66
CA GLN A 163 0.12 -17.18 -19.34
C GLN A 163 -0.62 -18.22 -18.49
N PHE A 164 -0.30 -18.29 -17.19
CA PHE A 164 -0.99 -19.18 -16.27
C PHE A 164 -2.48 -18.81 -16.12
N ALA A 165 -2.79 -17.53 -15.94
CA ALA A 165 -4.17 -17.06 -15.82
C ALA A 165 -4.99 -17.28 -17.11
N ALA A 166 -4.40 -17.08 -18.28
CA ALA A 166 -5.08 -17.27 -19.57
C ALA A 166 -5.27 -18.75 -19.93
N ALA A 167 -4.37 -19.63 -19.46
CA ALA A 167 -4.44 -21.06 -19.74
C ALA A 167 -5.34 -21.84 -18.77
N GLN A 168 -5.62 -21.29 -17.59
CA GLN A 168 -6.34 -21.98 -16.52
C GLN A 168 -7.72 -21.36 -16.28
N LYS A 169 -8.76 -22.20 -16.21
CA LYS A 169 -10.08 -21.76 -15.75
C LYS A 169 -10.13 -21.78 -14.23
N ILE A 170 -9.93 -20.61 -13.62
CA ILE A 170 -9.94 -20.45 -12.15
C ILE A 170 -11.19 -19.65 -11.76
N ASP A 171 -12.31 -20.36 -11.56
CA ASP A 171 -13.61 -19.75 -11.28
C ASP A 171 -13.56 -18.87 -10.01
N GLY A 172 -13.97 -17.60 -10.15
CA GLY A 172 -13.98 -16.63 -9.05
C GLY A 172 -12.60 -16.10 -8.64
N TYR A 173 -11.53 -16.41 -9.40
CA TYR A 173 -10.21 -15.88 -9.08
C TYR A 173 -10.11 -14.37 -9.29
N VAL A 174 -9.48 -13.71 -8.33
CA VAL A 174 -9.09 -12.31 -8.40
C VAL A 174 -7.60 -12.21 -8.09
N PRO A 175 -6.81 -11.43 -8.88
CA PRO A 175 -5.41 -11.20 -8.59
C PRO A 175 -5.16 -10.70 -7.16
N PRO A 176 -3.99 -10.97 -6.56
CA PRO A 176 -3.70 -10.53 -5.20
C PRO A 176 -3.78 -9.01 -5.04
N GLY A 177 -4.63 -8.55 -4.13
CA GLY A 177 -4.72 -7.13 -3.78
C GLY A 177 -3.53 -6.62 -2.94
N TYR A 178 -3.48 -5.30 -2.75
CA TYR A 178 -2.41 -4.57 -2.04
C TYR A 178 -1.95 -5.20 -0.72
N ASN A 179 -2.89 -5.48 0.20
CA ASN A 179 -2.54 -6.05 1.50
C ASN A 179 -1.99 -7.47 1.38
N LYS A 180 -2.57 -8.29 0.51
CA LYS A 180 -2.15 -9.68 0.32
C LYS A 180 -0.73 -9.75 -0.24
N LEU A 181 -0.36 -8.84 -1.13
CA LEU A 181 1.00 -8.71 -1.68
C LEU A 181 2.00 -8.27 -0.61
N ARG A 182 1.72 -7.19 0.13
CA ARG A 182 2.70 -6.58 1.05
C ARG A 182 2.89 -7.34 2.37
N THR A 183 2.00 -8.28 2.70
CA THR A 183 2.10 -9.09 3.92
C THR A 183 2.16 -10.58 3.58
N THR A 184 1.01 -11.23 3.40
CA THR A 184 0.90 -12.69 3.37
C THR A 184 1.75 -13.36 2.30
N LEU A 185 1.75 -12.82 1.07
CA LEU A 185 2.56 -13.40 -0.01
C LEU A 185 4.05 -13.07 0.14
N LEU A 186 4.37 -11.87 0.64
CA LEU A 186 5.74 -11.49 0.95
C LEU A 186 6.35 -12.36 2.05
N ASP A 187 5.59 -12.63 3.12
CA ASP A 187 6.02 -13.50 4.22
C ASP A 187 6.27 -14.93 3.74
N LYS A 188 5.41 -15.44 2.86
CA LYS A 188 5.58 -16.76 2.23
C LYS A 188 6.82 -16.82 1.35
N GLU A 189 7.06 -15.80 0.53
CA GLU A 189 8.24 -15.75 -0.33
C GLU A 189 9.52 -15.62 0.51
N LYS A 190 9.51 -14.78 1.55
CA LYS A 190 10.62 -14.66 2.50
C LYS A 190 10.93 -16.00 3.17
N ALA A 191 9.92 -16.73 3.64
CA ALA A 191 10.10 -18.05 4.24
C ALA A 191 10.64 -19.08 3.24
N ASN A 192 10.19 -19.02 1.98
CA ASN A 192 10.69 -19.88 0.91
C ASN A 192 12.17 -19.61 0.62
N VAL A 193 12.56 -18.34 0.45
CA VAL A 193 13.96 -17.93 0.27
C VAL A 193 14.79 -18.39 1.48
N GLU A 194 14.35 -18.11 2.70
CA GLU A 194 15.06 -18.50 3.92
C GLU A 194 15.32 -20.02 3.99
N LYS A 195 14.34 -20.84 3.58
CA LYS A 195 14.51 -22.29 3.47
C LYS A 195 15.59 -22.68 2.45
N GLN A 196 15.64 -22.02 1.29
CA GLN A 196 16.67 -22.27 0.28
C GLN A 196 18.07 -21.84 0.78
N LEU A 197 18.14 -20.78 1.57
CA LEU A 197 19.38 -20.27 2.13
C LEU A 197 19.95 -21.16 3.26
N MET A 198 19.16 -22.04 3.87
CA MET A 198 19.63 -22.95 4.93
C MET A 198 20.83 -23.80 4.50
N THR A 199 20.90 -24.21 3.22
CA THR A 199 22.05 -24.96 2.67
C THR A 199 23.34 -24.14 2.68
N LEU A 200 23.25 -22.81 2.53
CA LEU A 200 24.40 -21.94 2.66
C LEU A 200 24.76 -21.74 4.13
N LYS A 201 23.75 -21.50 4.99
CA LYS A 201 23.93 -21.26 6.43
C LYS A 201 24.51 -22.47 7.17
N SER A 202 24.17 -23.69 6.75
CA SER A 202 24.67 -24.92 7.40
C SER A 202 26.20 -25.04 7.33
N THR A 203 26.83 -24.45 6.30
CA THR A 203 28.30 -24.48 6.17
C THR A 203 29.04 -23.58 7.16
N TRP A 204 28.35 -22.62 7.78
CA TRP A 204 28.97 -21.66 8.70
C TRP A 204 29.50 -22.34 9.98
N LYS A 205 28.91 -23.46 10.39
CA LYS A 205 29.38 -24.23 11.56
C LYS A 205 30.77 -24.82 11.36
N GLU A 206 31.07 -25.26 10.15
CA GLU A 206 32.34 -25.93 9.83
C GLU A 206 33.40 -24.95 9.34
N ARG A 207 33.00 -23.96 8.54
CA ARG A 207 33.91 -23.03 7.86
C ARG A 207 33.98 -21.65 8.51
N GLY A 208 33.04 -21.35 9.39
CA GLY A 208 32.82 -20.00 9.89
C GLY A 208 32.25 -19.05 8.82
N VAL A 209 31.95 -17.83 9.25
CA VAL A 209 31.48 -16.74 8.39
C VAL A 209 32.02 -15.40 8.86
N SER A 210 32.35 -14.53 7.91
CA SER A 210 32.71 -13.13 8.20
C SER A 210 31.45 -12.27 8.07
N ILE A 211 31.20 -11.38 9.03
CA ILE A 211 30.14 -10.36 8.90
C ILE A 211 30.79 -9.10 8.34
N VAL A 212 30.30 -8.63 7.20
CA VAL A 212 30.77 -7.39 6.57
C VAL A 212 29.69 -6.33 6.75
N SER A 213 30.05 -5.20 7.32
CA SER A 213 29.18 -4.05 7.49
C SER A 213 29.68 -2.86 6.71
N ASP A 214 28.76 -2.18 6.04
CA ASP A 214 29.04 -0.93 5.33
C ASP A 214 27.97 0.12 5.64
N GLY A 215 28.39 1.37 5.68
CA GLY A 215 27.54 2.52 5.96
C GLY A 215 27.49 3.43 4.75
N TRP A 216 26.31 3.62 4.17
CA TRP A 216 26.14 4.54 3.04
C TRP A 216 25.03 5.56 3.31
N SER A 217 25.04 6.66 2.57
CA SER A 217 23.95 7.62 2.55
C SER A 217 23.41 7.70 1.13
N ASP A 218 22.09 7.59 0.98
CA ASP A 218 21.46 7.74 -0.32
C ASP A 218 21.59 9.19 -0.84
N PRO A 219 21.27 9.47 -2.13
CA PRO A 219 21.33 10.83 -2.67
C PRO A 219 20.43 11.84 -1.94
N THR A 220 19.44 11.37 -1.19
CA THR A 220 18.56 12.19 -0.34
C THR A 220 19.07 12.34 1.08
N ARG A 221 20.32 11.92 1.35
CA ARG A 221 20.97 11.92 2.66
C ARG A 221 20.26 11.07 3.71
N LYS A 222 19.62 9.98 3.30
CA LYS A 222 19.10 8.99 4.24
C LYS A 222 20.19 7.98 4.54
N PRO A 223 20.69 7.96 5.79
CA PRO A 223 21.74 7.04 6.15
C PRO A 223 21.22 5.61 6.29
N LEU A 224 21.99 4.64 5.81
CA LEU A 224 21.72 3.22 5.96
C LEU A 224 23.00 2.48 6.37
N ILE A 225 22.84 1.41 7.14
CA ILE A 225 23.91 0.45 7.44
C ILE A 225 23.44 -0.93 6.97
N ASN A 226 24.23 -1.61 6.16
CA ASN A 226 23.95 -2.97 5.72
C ASN A 226 24.94 -3.98 6.32
N PHE A 227 24.47 -5.22 6.43
CA PHE A 227 25.22 -6.37 6.93
C PHE A 227 25.10 -7.53 5.95
N ILE A 228 26.24 -8.10 5.59
CA ILE A 228 26.38 -9.23 4.70
C ILE A 228 27.21 -10.31 5.39
N ALA A 229 26.74 -11.55 5.38
CA ALA A 229 27.54 -12.71 5.74
C ALA A 229 28.38 -13.13 4.52
N ALA A 230 29.70 -13.03 4.61
CA ALA A 230 30.64 -13.50 3.60
C ALA A 230 31.29 -14.80 4.09
N GLY A 231 30.98 -15.91 3.40
CA GLY A 231 31.56 -17.23 3.65
C GLY A 231 31.98 -17.91 2.34
N GLY A 232 32.55 -19.11 2.44
CA GLY A 232 33.21 -19.77 1.30
C GLY A 232 32.32 -20.17 0.11
N ASN A 233 30.99 -20.07 0.21
CA ASN A 233 30.07 -20.43 -0.87
C ASN A 233 29.54 -19.18 -1.61
N ALA A 234 28.85 -18.29 -0.89
CA ALA A 234 28.27 -17.08 -1.46
C ALA A 234 28.03 -16.03 -0.36
N PRO A 235 28.10 -14.73 -0.70
CA PRO A 235 27.68 -13.67 0.20
C PRO A 235 26.17 -13.70 0.41
N LEU A 236 25.73 -13.51 1.65
CA LEU A 236 24.33 -13.49 2.04
C LEU A 236 23.97 -12.16 2.69
N PHE A 237 22.97 -11.48 2.15
CA PHE A 237 22.40 -10.31 2.81
C PHE A 237 21.70 -10.72 4.11
N LEU A 238 22.07 -10.09 5.23
CA LEU A 238 21.50 -10.37 6.55
C LEU A 238 20.48 -9.31 6.95
N LYS A 239 20.89 -8.04 6.88
CA LYS A 239 20.12 -6.92 7.42
C LYS A 239 20.53 -5.62 6.75
N ALA A 240 19.57 -4.71 6.64
CA ALA A 240 19.81 -3.30 6.43
C ALA A 240 19.03 -2.51 7.48
N ALA A 241 19.67 -1.53 8.09
CA ALA A 241 19.08 -0.64 9.07
C ALA A 241 18.98 0.77 8.48
N ASN A 242 17.77 1.30 8.40
CA ASN A 242 17.57 2.72 8.13
C ASN A 242 17.95 3.49 9.41
N CYS A 243 18.92 4.40 9.30
CA CYS A 243 19.42 5.18 10.44
C CYS A 243 18.92 6.63 10.39
N PHE A 244 17.90 6.93 9.58
CA PHE A 244 17.37 8.29 9.47
C PHE A 244 16.79 8.75 10.83
N GLY A 245 17.27 9.88 11.34
CA GLY A 245 16.89 10.41 12.65
C GLY A 245 17.72 9.86 13.82
N GLU A 246 18.58 8.87 13.58
CA GLU A 246 19.44 8.27 14.61
C GLU A 246 20.83 8.90 14.61
N VAL A 247 21.42 9.01 15.81
CA VAL A 247 22.84 9.35 15.96
C VAL A 247 23.64 8.06 15.79
N LYS A 248 24.43 7.97 14.71
CA LYS A 248 25.31 6.82 14.44
C LYS A 248 26.57 6.83 15.32
N ASP A 249 26.39 6.88 16.63
CA ASP A 249 27.50 6.71 17.56
C ASP A 249 27.99 5.25 17.59
N LYS A 250 29.08 5.03 18.32
CA LYS A 250 29.67 3.70 18.46
C LYS A 250 28.75 2.69 19.14
N PHE A 251 27.86 3.12 20.03
CA PHE A 251 26.97 2.24 20.77
C PHE A 251 25.84 1.74 19.87
N PHE A 252 25.23 2.65 19.10
CA PHE A 252 24.22 2.31 18.10
C PHE A 252 24.75 1.32 17.06
N ILE A 253 25.96 1.57 16.55
CA ILE A 253 26.60 0.67 15.56
C ILE A 253 26.92 -0.69 16.20
N ALA A 254 27.45 -0.72 17.42
CA ALA A 254 27.74 -1.95 18.14
C ALA A 254 26.47 -2.77 18.44
N ASP A 255 25.36 -2.14 18.80
CA ASP A 255 24.09 -2.84 19.04
C ASP A 255 23.58 -3.51 17.76
N LEU A 256 23.66 -2.84 16.61
CA LEU A 256 23.32 -3.45 15.32
C LEU A 256 24.24 -4.64 14.99
N MET A 257 25.54 -4.52 15.22
CA MET A 257 26.49 -5.62 15.01
C MET A 257 26.17 -6.81 15.92
N LYS A 258 25.90 -6.55 17.20
CA LYS A 258 25.55 -7.55 18.21
C LYS A 258 24.29 -8.32 17.82
N GLU A 259 23.25 -7.64 17.34
CA GLU A 259 22.03 -8.28 16.85
C GLU A 259 22.32 -9.25 15.70
N VAL A 260 23.14 -8.84 14.75
CA VAL A 260 23.51 -9.66 13.57
C VAL A 260 24.39 -10.84 13.98
N ILE A 261 25.36 -10.63 14.87
CA ILE A 261 26.20 -11.71 15.42
C ILE A 261 25.32 -12.75 16.14
N ASN A 262 24.36 -12.31 16.95
CA ASN A 262 23.44 -13.21 17.64
C ASN A 262 22.53 -13.97 16.66
N GLN A 263 22.07 -13.32 15.59
CA GLN A 263 21.28 -13.97 14.54
C GLN A 263 22.06 -15.05 13.80
N VAL A 264 23.34 -14.82 13.52
CA VAL A 264 24.25 -15.79 12.87
C VAL A 264 24.70 -16.89 13.85
N GLY A 265 24.73 -16.57 15.14
CA GLY A 265 25.33 -17.37 16.20
C GLY A 265 26.82 -17.06 16.30
N HIS A 266 27.24 -16.46 17.43
CA HIS A 266 28.61 -15.98 17.63
C HIS A 266 29.69 -17.04 17.38
N HIS A 267 29.43 -18.32 17.69
CA HIS A 267 30.35 -19.44 17.45
C HIS A 267 30.62 -19.72 15.96
N ASN A 268 29.78 -19.21 15.06
CA ASN A 268 29.99 -19.31 13.62
C ASN A 268 30.73 -18.08 13.06
N VAL A 269 30.82 -16.99 13.83
CA VAL A 269 31.41 -15.73 13.36
C VAL A 269 32.92 -15.75 13.58
N VAL A 270 33.69 -15.63 12.49
CA VAL A 270 35.15 -15.61 12.54
C VAL A 270 35.68 -14.19 12.71
N GLN A 271 35.04 -13.22 12.07
CA GLN A 271 35.44 -11.83 12.11
C GLN A 271 34.29 -10.91 11.71
N VAL A 272 34.39 -9.65 12.13
CA VAL A 272 33.51 -8.55 11.71
C VAL A 272 34.37 -7.52 10.96
N ILE A 273 34.02 -7.21 9.72
CA ILE A 273 34.73 -6.27 8.86
C ILE A 273 33.86 -5.03 8.71
N THR A 274 34.43 -3.86 8.98
CA THR A 274 33.75 -2.56 8.95
C THR A 274 34.63 -1.53 8.25
N ASP A 275 34.07 -0.37 7.93
CA ASP A 275 34.87 0.75 7.44
C ASP A 275 35.82 1.30 8.53
N ASN A 276 36.75 2.16 8.11
CA ASN A 276 37.77 2.73 9.00
C ASN A 276 37.26 3.97 9.77
N ALA A 277 35.96 4.29 9.74
CA ALA A 277 35.43 5.46 10.43
C ALA A 277 35.58 5.33 11.95
N ALA A 278 35.76 6.47 12.64
CA ALA A 278 36.04 6.47 14.08
C ALA A 278 34.98 5.75 14.92
N ASN A 279 33.69 5.94 14.58
CA ASN A 279 32.60 5.28 15.29
C ASN A 279 32.55 3.77 15.01
N CYS A 280 32.90 3.33 13.80
CA CYS A 280 32.98 1.91 13.44
C CYS A 280 34.12 1.21 14.17
N LYS A 281 35.30 1.84 14.27
CA LYS A 281 36.41 1.32 15.09
C LYS A 281 36.02 1.14 16.54
N ALA A 282 35.47 2.19 17.15
CA ALA A 282 35.08 2.13 18.55
C ALA A 282 33.91 1.15 18.79
N ALA A 283 33.04 0.94 17.81
CA ALA A 283 32.04 -0.12 17.86
C ALA A 283 32.67 -1.51 17.76
N GLY A 284 33.68 -1.69 16.90
CA GLY A 284 34.48 -2.92 16.80
C GLY A 284 35.14 -3.29 18.12
N GLU A 285 35.77 -2.33 18.81
CA GLU A 285 36.35 -2.55 20.15
C GLU A 285 35.31 -3.02 21.17
N ILE A 286 34.09 -2.46 21.12
CA ILE A 286 32.97 -2.92 21.98
C ILE A 286 32.60 -4.37 21.64
N ILE A 287 32.51 -4.71 20.36
CA ILE A 287 32.16 -6.06 19.91
C ILE A 287 33.22 -7.09 20.31
N GLU A 288 34.51 -6.78 20.16
CA GLU A 288 35.61 -7.63 20.60
C GLU A 288 35.55 -7.91 22.11
N GLY A 289 35.20 -6.90 22.92
CA GLY A 289 35.01 -7.08 24.36
C GLY A 289 33.78 -7.92 24.74
N LEU A 290 32.72 -7.89 23.92
CA LEU A 290 31.48 -8.65 24.17
C LEU A 290 31.55 -10.10 23.70
N PHE A 291 32.33 -10.39 22.65
CA PHE A 291 32.47 -11.70 22.05
C PHE A 291 33.96 -12.09 22.01
N PRO A 292 34.56 -12.42 23.17
CA PRO A 292 35.95 -12.85 23.23
C PRO A 292 36.17 -14.18 22.47
N HIS A 293 37.36 -14.33 21.92
CA HIS A 293 37.81 -15.51 21.17
C HIS A 293 37.88 -16.78 22.02
#